data_AF-A0A936KV36-F1
#
_entry.id   AF-A0A936KV36-F1
#
_cell.length_a   1.000
_cell.length_b   1.000
_cell.length_c   1.000
_cell.angle_alpha   90.00
_cell.angle_beta   90.00
_cell.angle_gamma   90.00
#
_symmetry.space_group_name_H-M   'P 1'
#
loop_
_entity.id
_entity.type
_entity.pdbx_description
1 polymer ?
#
loop_
_entity_poly.entity_id
_entity_poly.type
_entity_poly.pdbx_seq_one_letter_code
_entity_poly.pdbx_strand_id
1 'polypeptide(L)'
;MEFEYNNRDLSWLLFNYRVLEEAKDESLPLYERLKFLAIYSNNLEEFYRVRVSYYRQMIREFPATHPKIVQVQPEKIITKINEIVGGYLEEFSAIYEVSIKPQLEENGIKILDKSDCLEDDDVKFLHNIFNQDILPNLQPVILVKNKVRPFLKTGQIYLILRMYSRNKTTKYLGKTALPKYGL
;
A
#
# COMPACT_ATOMS: atom_id res chain seq x y z
N MET A 1 15.33 37.45 15.15
CA MET A 1 15.06 36.00 15.28
C MET A 1 14.42 35.57 13.98
N GLU A 2 15.17 34.89 13.11
CA GLU A 2 14.58 34.15 12.00
C GLU A 2 13.95 32.89 12.59
N PHE A 3 12.64 32.75 12.44
CA PHE A 3 11.96 31.52 12.80
C PHE A 3 12.11 30.56 11.62
N GLU A 4 12.81 29.45 11.84
CA GLU A 4 12.89 28.36 10.88
C GLU A 4 11.55 27.62 10.89
N TYR A 5 10.67 27.95 9.93
CA TYR A 5 9.39 27.29 9.77
C TYR A 5 9.59 25.98 9.01
N ASN A 6 9.49 24.85 9.72
CA ASN A 6 9.43 23.54 9.09
C ASN A 6 8.18 23.44 8.20
N ASN A 7 8.35 22.81 7.04
CA ASN A 7 7.22 22.54 6.13
C ASN A 7 6.16 21.72 6.87
N ARG A 8 4.91 22.21 6.87
CA ARG A 8 3.77 21.61 7.60
C ARG A 8 3.57 20.14 7.28
N ASP A 9 3.73 19.74 6.02
CA ASP A 9 3.49 18.36 5.60
C ASP A 9 4.63 17.44 6.06
N LEU A 10 5.86 17.95 6.15
CA LEU A 10 6.97 17.21 6.77
C LEU A 10 6.77 17.06 8.28
N SER A 11 6.28 18.10 8.96
CA SER A 11 5.89 18.00 10.37
C SER A 11 4.75 17.01 10.59
N TRP A 12 3.81 16.92 9.65
CA TRP A 12 2.75 15.91 9.69
C TRP A 12 3.31 14.49 9.56
N LEU A 13 4.31 14.27 8.69
CA LEU A 13 4.97 12.96 8.58
C LEU A 13 5.65 12.56 9.90
N LEU A 14 6.29 13.51 10.59
CA LEU A 14 6.87 13.26 11.93
C LEU A 14 5.81 12.91 12.97
N PHE A 15 4.63 13.54 12.90
CA PHE A 15 3.51 13.15 13.75
C PHE A 15 3.07 11.72 13.45
N ASN A 16 2.91 11.35 12.17
CA ASN A 16 2.52 9.98 11.82
C ASN A 16 3.62 8.97 12.19
N TYR A 17 4.89 9.37 12.16
CA TYR A 17 5.99 8.53 12.63
C TYR A 17 5.86 8.17 14.11
N ARG A 18 5.39 9.08 14.97
CA ARG A 18 5.13 8.74 16.38
C ARG A 18 4.10 7.63 16.55
N VAL A 19 3.12 7.54 15.64
CA VAL A 19 2.16 6.42 15.63
C VAL A 19 2.87 5.09 15.31
N LEU A 20 3.89 5.12 14.45
CA LEU A 20 4.74 3.96 14.18
C LEU A 20 5.60 3.58 15.38
N GLU A 21 6.06 4.57 16.16
CA GLU A 21 6.81 4.33 17.40
C GLU A 21 5.97 3.58 18.44
N GLU A 22 4.67 3.84 18.56
CA GLU A 22 3.76 3.06 19.42
C GLU A 22 3.71 1.57 19.02
N ALA A 23 3.84 1.25 17.72
CA ALA A 23 3.90 -0.15 17.28
C ALA A 23 5.20 -0.86 17.73
N LYS A 24 6.25 -0.12 18.07
CA LYS A 24 7.51 -0.66 18.62
C LYS A 24 7.47 -0.88 20.12
N ASP A 25 6.57 -0.22 20.84
CA ASP A 25 6.54 -0.30 22.30
C ASP A 25 6.08 -1.68 22.77
N GLU A 26 7.03 -2.49 23.24
CA GLU A 26 6.77 -3.85 23.74
C GLU A 26 6.01 -3.87 25.07
N SER A 27 5.84 -2.72 25.74
CA SER A 27 4.97 -2.62 26.92
C SER A 27 3.48 -2.70 26.56
N LEU A 28 3.15 -2.46 25.29
CA LEU A 28 1.79 -2.56 24.78
C LEU A 28 1.44 -4.00 24.38
N PRO A 29 0.17 -4.42 24.56
CA PRO A 29 -0.29 -5.72 24.05
C PRO A 29 -0.06 -5.85 22.53
N LEU A 30 0.28 -7.06 22.07
CA LEU A 30 0.57 -7.37 20.66
C LEU A 30 -0.51 -6.85 19.70
N TYR A 31 -1.78 -7.05 20.03
CA TYR A 31 -2.90 -6.56 19.22
C TYR A 31 -2.98 -5.03 19.15
N GLU A 32 -2.62 -4.31 20.21
CA GLU A 32 -2.58 -2.85 20.18
C GLU A 32 -1.45 -2.36 19.26
N ARG A 33 -0.27 -3.00 19.32
CA ARG A 33 0.84 -2.70 18.41
C ARG A 33 0.47 -2.96 16.95
N LEU A 34 -0.25 -4.07 16.67
CA LEU A 34 -0.78 -4.36 15.34
C LEU A 34 -1.81 -3.31 14.88
N LYS A 35 -2.67 -2.81 15.78
CA LYS A 35 -3.59 -1.70 15.47
C LYS A 35 -2.83 -0.42 15.14
N PHE A 36 -1.74 -0.11 15.84
CA PHE A 36 -0.91 1.05 15.51
C PHE A 36 -0.30 0.97 14.11
N LEU A 37 0.16 -0.20 13.67
CA LEU A 37 0.59 -0.41 12.28
C LEU A 37 -0.55 -0.14 11.28
N ALA A 38 -1.77 -0.60 11.58
CA ALA A 38 -2.94 -0.35 10.74
C ALA A 38 -3.31 1.15 10.69
N ILE A 39 -3.29 1.84 11.85
CA ILE A 39 -3.56 3.29 11.95
C ILE A 39 -2.52 4.08 11.18
N TYR A 40 -1.23 3.78 11.36
CA TYR A 40 -0.12 4.40 10.63
C TYR A 40 -0.33 4.31 9.11
N SER A 41 -0.70 3.12 8.62
CA SER A 41 -0.90 2.83 7.20
C SER A 41 -2.09 3.61 6.63
N ASN A 42 -3.21 3.63 7.35
CA ASN A 42 -4.41 4.35 6.94
C ASN A 42 -4.19 5.87 6.91
N ASN A 43 -3.51 6.41 7.94
CA ASN A 43 -3.14 7.82 7.97
C ASN A 43 -2.23 8.20 6.80
N LEU A 44 -1.22 7.37 6.52
CA LEU A 44 -0.30 7.60 5.41
C LEU A 44 -1.03 7.59 4.06
N GLU A 45 -1.96 6.65 3.84
CA GLU A 45 -2.78 6.61 2.63
C GLU A 45 -3.58 7.91 2.45
N GLU A 46 -4.23 8.39 3.50
CA GLU A 46 -4.98 9.65 3.48
C GLU A 46 -4.08 10.84 3.17
N PHE A 47 -2.89 10.89 3.77
CA PHE A 47 -1.91 11.93 3.48
C PHE A 47 -1.50 11.96 2.01
N TYR A 48 -1.21 10.80 1.40
CA TYR A 48 -0.90 10.74 -0.03
C TYR A 48 -2.10 11.16 -0.89
N ARG A 49 -3.30 10.68 -0.54
CA ARG A 49 -4.54 11.02 -1.25
C ARG A 49 -4.82 12.52 -1.24
N VAL A 50 -4.58 13.21 -0.13
CA VAL A 50 -4.88 14.64 0.00
C VAL A 50 -3.68 15.50 -0.38
N ARG A 51 -2.54 15.34 0.28
CA ARG A 51 -1.39 16.27 0.20
C ARG A 51 -0.56 16.08 -1.05
N VAL A 52 -0.20 14.83 -1.37
CA VAL A 52 0.59 14.57 -2.59
C VAL A 52 -0.24 14.86 -3.84
N SER A 53 -1.54 14.57 -3.82
CA SER A 53 -2.47 14.97 -4.89
C SER A 53 -2.54 16.48 -5.07
N TYR A 54 -2.58 17.27 -3.99
CA TYR A 54 -2.55 18.73 -4.04
C TYR A 54 -1.29 19.24 -4.75
N TYR A 55 -0.10 18.76 -4.39
CA TYR A 55 1.14 19.16 -5.06
C TYR A 55 1.19 18.73 -6.53
N ARG A 56 0.72 17.53 -6.85
CA ARG A 56 0.60 17.05 -8.25
C ARG A 56 -0.38 17.90 -9.05
N GLN A 57 -1.48 18.33 -8.43
CA GLN A 57 -2.44 19.23 -9.06
C GLN A 57 -1.81 20.58 -9.36
N MET A 58 -1.06 21.17 -8.42
CA MET A 58 -0.33 22.41 -8.66
C MET A 58 0.62 22.31 -9.86
N ILE A 59 1.41 21.22 -9.93
CA ILE A 59 2.35 20.98 -11.05
C ILE A 59 1.61 20.89 -12.39
N ARG A 60 0.40 20.31 -12.40
CA ARG A 60 -0.40 20.16 -13.62
C ARG A 60 -1.06 21.46 -14.06
N GLU A 61 -1.48 22.29 -13.11
CA GLU A 61 -2.30 23.49 -13.38
C GLU A 61 -1.48 24.74 -13.67
N PHE A 62 -0.25 24.84 -13.14
CA PHE A 62 0.58 26.01 -13.28
C PHE A 62 1.87 25.71 -14.06
N PRO A 63 2.33 26.64 -14.93
CA PRO A 63 3.65 26.50 -15.55
C PRO A 63 4.75 26.62 -14.49
N ALA A 64 5.92 26.03 -14.78
CA ALA A 64 7.06 26.01 -13.85
C ALA A 64 7.53 27.41 -13.40
N THR A 65 7.30 28.43 -14.23
CA THR A 65 7.67 29.84 -13.95
C THR A 65 6.66 30.56 -13.07
N HIS A 66 5.50 29.96 -12.77
CA HIS A 66 4.47 30.60 -11.97
C HIS A 66 4.99 30.88 -10.54
N PRO A 67 4.75 32.08 -9.96
CA PRO A 67 5.32 32.46 -8.66
C PRO A 67 5.05 31.45 -7.53
N LYS A 68 3.83 30.87 -7.51
CA LYS A 68 3.47 29.82 -6.54
C LYS A 68 4.34 28.56 -6.67
N ILE A 69 4.69 28.15 -7.89
CA ILE A 69 5.51 26.96 -8.12
C ILE A 69 6.96 27.23 -7.72
N VAL A 70 7.49 28.41 -8.09
CA VAL A 70 8.85 28.83 -7.73
C VAL A 70 9.04 28.93 -6.21
N GLN A 71 8.03 29.44 -5.50
CA GLN A 71 8.06 29.59 -4.05
C GLN A 71 7.86 28.25 -3.31
N VAL A 72 6.87 27.45 -3.71
CA VAL A 72 6.50 26.21 -3.00
C VAL A 72 7.42 25.04 -3.38
N GLN A 73 7.91 24.99 -4.62
CA GLN A 73 8.75 23.91 -5.14
C GLN A 73 8.12 22.52 -4.93
N PRO A 74 6.89 22.28 -5.43
CA PRO A 74 6.10 21.08 -5.13
C PRO A 74 6.81 19.76 -5.47
N GLU A 75 7.60 19.73 -6.56
CA GLU A 75 8.39 18.54 -6.92
C GLU A 75 9.41 18.19 -5.84
N LYS A 76 10.13 19.18 -5.30
CA LYS A 76 11.09 18.95 -4.22
C LYS A 76 10.40 18.46 -2.96
N ILE A 77 9.23 19.00 -2.64
CA ILE A 77 8.44 18.54 -1.48
C ILE A 77 8.02 17.08 -1.67
N ILE A 78 7.49 16.70 -2.84
CA ILE A 78 7.11 15.30 -3.13
C ILE A 78 8.32 14.37 -3.02
N THR A 79 9.47 14.75 -3.59
CA THR A 79 10.71 13.98 -3.47
C THR A 79 11.08 13.78 -2.01
N LYS A 80 11.05 14.86 -1.21
CA LYS A 80 11.39 14.79 0.21
C LYS A 80 10.42 13.93 1.03
N ILE A 81 9.11 14.01 0.72
CA ILE A 81 8.09 13.14 1.30
C ILE A 81 8.42 11.68 1.02
N ASN A 82 8.71 11.33 -0.24
CA ASN A 82 8.98 9.94 -0.61
C ASN A 82 10.27 9.40 0.01
N GLU A 83 11.32 10.22 0.14
CA GLU A 83 12.55 9.85 0.84
C GLU A 83 12.27 9.50 2.31
N ILE A 84 11.55 10.38 3.03
CA ILE A 84 11.23 10.18 4.45
C ILE A 84 10.33 8.95 4.63
N VAL A 85 9.26 8.85 3.83
CA VAL A 85 8.32 7.73 3.91
C VAL A 85 9.01 6.41 3.55
N GLY A 86 9.96 6.42 2.62
CA GLY A 86 10.75 5.24 2.27
C GLY A 86 11.44 4.64 3.50
N GLY A 87 12.14 5.46 4.29
CA GLY A 87 12.77 5.01 5.54
C GLY A 87 11.76 4.51 6.57
N TYR A 88 10.60 5.16 6.70
CA TYR A 88 9.56 4.70 7.63
C TYR A 88 8.90 3.39 7.19
N LEU A 89 8.82 3.11 5.89
CA LEU A 89 8.30 1.85 5.37
C LEU A 89 9.27 0.68 5.58
N GLU A 90 10.58 0.93 5.48
CA GLU A 90 11.60 -0.07 5.85
C GLU A 90 11.47 -0.46 7.33
N GLU A 91 11.30 0.55 8.19
CA GLU A 91 11.11 0.34 9.62
C GLU A 91 9.79 -0.36 9.95
N PHE A 92 8.69 0.05 9.31
CA PHE A 92 7.41 -0.64 9.39
C PHE A 92 7.54 -2.12 9.06
N SER A 93 8.23 -2.44 7.95
CA SER A 93 8.45 -3.82 7.53
C SER A 93 9.27 -4.60 8.56
N ALA A 94 10.30 -3.97 9.14
CA ALA A 94 11.11 -4.60 10.18
C ALA A 94 10.29 -4.90 11.45
N ILE A 95 9.47 -3.95 11.91
CA ILE A 95 8.58 -4.15 13.07
C ILE A 95 7.64 -5.33 12.81
N TYR A 96 7.03 -5.37 11.62
CA TYR A 96 6.08 -6.42 11.25
C TYR A 96 6.75 -7.80 11.17
N GLU A 97 7.85 -7.92 10.41
CA GLU A 97 8.47 -9.23 10.13
C GLU A 97 9.32 -9.76 11.30
N VAL A 98 10.00 -8.89 12.04
CA VAL A 98 10.96 -9.31 13.09
C VAL A 98 10.32 -9.36 14.48
N SER A 99 9.25 -8.61 14.73
CA SER A 99 8.61 -8.55 16.05
C SER A 99 7.17 -9.06 16.03
N ILE A 100 6.29 -8.45 15.23
CA ILE A 100 4.85 -8.74 15.30
C ILE A 100 4.52 -10.15 14.79
N LYS A 101 5.00 -10.52 13.60
CA LYS A 101 4.71 -11.82 12.98
C LYS A 101 5.20 -13.01 13.83
N PRO A 102 6.45 -13.02 14.37
CA PRO A 102 6.90 -14.07 15.26
C PRO A 102 6.09 -14.16 16.56
N GLN A 103 5.75 -13.02 17.18
CA GLN A 103 4.94 -13.01 18.41
C GLN A 103 3.51 -13.52 18.17
N LEU A 104 2.93 -13.26 16.99
CA LEU A 104 1.65 -13.86 16.61
C LEU A 104 1.77 -15.38 16.55
N GLU A 105 2.83 -15.91 15.94
CA GLU A 105 3.06 -17.35 15.82
C GLU A 105 3.27 -18.01 17.18
N GLU A 106 4.01 -17.39 18.10
CA GLU A 106 4.16 -17.84 19.49
C GLU A 106 2.81 -17.92 20.24
N ASN A 107 1.86 -17.05 19.88
CA ASN A 107 0.50 -17.05 20.43
C ASN A 107 -0.47 -17.95 19.63
N GLY A 108 0.05 -18.82 18.76
CA GLY A 108 -0.74 -19.78 17.98
C GLY A 108 -1.42 -19.20 16.74
N ILE A 109 -1.01 -18.00 16.30
CA ILE A 109 -1.55 -17.32 15.12
C ILE A 109 -0.47 -17.25 14.04
N LYS A 110 -0.51 -18.20 13.11
CA LYS A 110 0.43 -18.23 12.00
C LYS A 110 -0.14 -17.53 10.77
N ILE A 111 0.54 -16.48 10.30
CA ILE A 111 0.22 -15.83 9.02
C ILE A 111 0.98 -16.56 7.91
N LEU A 112 0.25 -17.36 7.14
CA LEU A 112 0.81 -18.19 6.08
C LEU A 112 1.29 -17.34 4.90
N ASP A 113 2.42 -17.74 4.33
CA ASP A 113 2.97 -17.20 3.10
C ASP A 113 3.06 -18.25 1.99
N LYS A 114 3.58 -17.86 0.81
CA LYS A 114 3.65 -18.75 -0.36
C LYS A 114 4.66 -19.88 -0.20
N SER A 115 5.59 -19.77 0.75
CA SER A 115 6.58 -20.80 1.04
C SER A 115 6.06 -21.84 2.03
N ASP A 116 4.99 -21.54 2.77
CA ASP A 116 4.37 -22.51 3.65
C ASP A 116 3.72 -23.65 2.87
N CYS A 117 3.98 -24.88 3.34
CA CYS A 117 3.30 -26.07 2.84
C CYS A 117 1.92 -26.15 3.48
N LEU A 118 0.91 -26.36 2.64
CA LEU A 118 -0.47 -26.62 3.08
C LEU A 118 -0.73 -28.12 3.06
N GLU A 119 -1.52 -28.59 4.02
CA GLU A 119 -1.99 -29.96 4.01
C GLU A 119 -3.09 -30.14 2.95
N ASP A 120 -3.31 -31.38 2.50
CA ASP A 120 -4.29 -31.67 1.44
C ASP A 120 -5.71 -31.19 1.80
N ASP A 121 -6.07 -31.22 3.08
CA ASP A 121 -7.38 -30.78 3.55
C ASP A 121 -7.51 -29.25 3.60
N ASP A 122 -6.44 -28.52 3.96
CA ASP A 122 -6.38 -27.06 3.83
C ASP A 122 -6.52 -26.62 2.37
N VAL A 123 -5.82 -27.33 1.47
CA VAL A 123 -5.90 -27.07 0.03
C VAL A 123 -7.33 -27.28 -0.48
N LYS A 124 -8.00 -28.38 -0.10
CA LYS A 124 -9.40 -28.61 -0.45
C LYS A 124 -10.32 -27.52 0.09
N PHE A 125 -10.12 -27.12 1.34
CA PHE A 125 -10.88 -26.04 1.98
C PHE A 125 -10.73 -24.72 1.22
N LEU A 126 -9.50 -24.29 0.94
CA LEU A 126 -9.21 -23.07 0.18
C LEU A 126 -9.74 -23.14 -1.25
N HIS A 127 -9.67 -24.30 -1.91
CA HIS A 127 -10.27 -24.49 -3.23
C HIS A 127 -11.78 -24.32 -3.21
N ASN A 128 -12.45 -24.81 -2.15
CA ASN A 128 -13.88 -24.66 -2.01
C ASN A 128 -14.27 -23.18 -1.80
N ILE A 129 -13.62 -22.48 -0.87
CA ILE A 129 -13.80 -21.04 -0.64
C ILE A 129 -13.51 -20.24 -1.92
N PHE A 130 -12.42 -20.56 -2.63
CA PHE A 130 -12.08 -19.89 -3.87
C PHE A 130 -13.18 -20.05 -4.92
N ASN A 131 -13.69 -21.27 -5.14
CA ASN A 131 -14.69 -21.52 -6.18
C ASN A 131 -16.09 -21.01 -5.81
N GLN A 132 -16.46 -21.04 -4.54
CA GLN A 132 -17.80 -20.66 -4.07
C GLN A 132 -17.92 -19.16 -3.78
N ASP A 133 -16.91 -18.55 -3.14
CA ASP A 133 -17.01 -17.19 -2.63
C ASP A 133 -16.18 -16.19 -3.44
N ILE A 134 -14.96 -16.56 -3.84
CA ILE A 134 -14.03 -15.62 -4.49
C ILE A 134 -14.29 -15.55 -6.00
N LEU A 135 -14.29 -16.68 -6.69
CA LEU A 135 -14.34 -16.78 -8.15
C LEU A 135 -15.58 -16.12 -8.77
N PRO A 136 -16.81 -16.26 -8.21
CA PRO A 136 -17.99 -15.58 -8.75
C PRO A 136 -17.90 -14.06 -8.68
N ASN A 137 -17.10 -13.54 -7.76
CA ASN A 137 -16.88 -12.11 -7.55
C ASN A 137 -15.64 -11.57 -8.29
N LEU A 138 -14.84 -12.44 -8.92
CA LEU A 138 -13.69 -12.02 -9.72
C LEU A 138 -14.13 -11.59 -11.12
N GLN A 139 -13.81 -10.34 -11.47
CA GLN A 139 -14.01 -9.82 -12.82
C GLN A 139 -12.65 -9.65 -13.52
N PRO A 140 -12.20 -10.64 -14.31
CA PRO A 140 -10.98 -10.50 -15.09
C PRO A 140 -11.19 -9.52 -16.25
N VAL A 141 -10.24 -8.60 -16.40
CA VAL A 141 -10.23 -7.60 -17.47
C VAL A 141 -8.93 -7.70 -18.24
N ILE A 142 -9.03 -8.01 -19.54
CA ILE A 142 -7.87 -8.11 -20.43
C ILE A 142 -7.43 -6.70 -20.86
N LEU A 143 -6.16 -6.39 -20.62
CA LEU A 143 -5.51 -5.16 -21.03
C LEU A 143 -4.90 -5.35 -22.41
N VAL A 144 -5.59 -4.81 -23.43
CA VAL A 144 -5.12 -4.81 -24.82
C VAL A 144 -4.66 -3.41 -25.19
N LYS A 145 -3.45 -3.30 -25.75
CA LYS A 145 -2.91 -2.03 -26.26
C LYS A 145 -3.88 -1.46 -27.31
N ASN A 146 -4.19 -0.16 -27.21
CA ASN A 146 -5.10 0.57 -28.10
C ASN A 146 -6.60 0.15 -28.07
N LYS A 147 -7.05 -0.56 -27.03
CA LYS A 147 -8.48 -0.72 -26.71
C LYS A 147 -8.91 0.15 -25.53
N VAL A 148 -10.20 0.14 -25.19
CA VAL A 148 -10.79 0.84 -24.04
C VAL A 148 -9.97 0.55 -22.78
N ARG A 149 -9.46 1.61 -22.15
CA ARG A 149 -8.74 1.49 -20.89
C ARG A 149 -9.76 1.27 -19.77
N PRO A 150 -9.69 0.14 -19.04
CA PRO A 150 -10.64 -0.12 -17.99
C PRO A 150 -10.41 0.81 -16.80
N PHE A 151 -11.50 1.39 -16.27
CA PHE A 151 -11.45 2.21 -15.08
C PHE A 151 -10.87 1.42 -13.90
N LEU A 152 -9.99 2.08 -13.13
CA LEU A 152 -9.42 1.55 -11.89
C LEU A 152 -9.98 2.39 -10.75
N LYS A 153 -10.78 1.76 -9.89
CA LYS A 153 -11.23 2.40 -8.64
C LYS A 153 -10.03 2.64 -7.73
N THR A 154 -9.92 3.84 -7.19
CA THR A 154 -8.94 4.23 -6.16
C THR A 154 -9.17 3.42 -4.88
N GLY A 155 -8.09 3.07 -4.18
CA GLY A 155 -8.16 2.33 -2.91
C GLY A 155 -8.66 0.88 -3.05
N GLN A 156 -8.45 0.27 -4.23
CA GLN A 156 -8.69 -1.16 -4.46
C GLN A 156 -7.38 -1.87 -4.80
N ILE A 157 -7.28 -3.11 -4.34
CA ILE A 157 -6.16 -4.00 -4.67
C ILE A 157 -6.51 -4.74 -5.96
N TYR A 158 -5.55 -4.76 -6.88
CA TYR A 158 -5.66 -5.46 -8.15
C TYR A 158 -4.53 -6.47 -8.28
N LEU A 159 -4.85 -7.65 -8.77
CA LEU A 159 -3.85 -8.63 -9.20
C LEU A 159 -3.64 -8.46 -10.71
N ILE A 160 -2.42 -8.07 -11.10
CA ILE A 160 -2.01 -7.98 -12.51
C ILE A 160 -1.38 -9.31 -12.91
N LEU A 161 -1.97 -9.96 -13.90
CA LEU A 161 -1.55 -11.24 -14.42
C LEU A 161 -0.88 -11.06 -15.78
N ARG A 162 0.36 -11.51 -15.91
CA ARG A 162 1.04 -11.57 -17.19
C ARG A 162 0.82 -12.94 -17.82
N MET A 163 0.08 -12.98 -18.92
CA MET A 163 -0.32 -14.21 -19.60
C MET A 163 0.47 -14.39 -20.90
N TYR A 164 0.82 -15.64 -21.21
CA TYR A 164 1.54 -16.03 -22.42
C TYR A 164 0.72 -17.06 -23.20
N SER A 165 0.58 -16.87 -24.51
CA SER A 165 -0.04 -17.88 -25.38
C SER A 165 0.88 -19.08 -25.55
N ARG A 166 0.32 -20.30 -25.51
CA ARG A 166 1.06 -21.57 -25.70
C ARG A 166 1.78 -21.65 -27.06
N ASN A 167 1.30 -20.95 -28.10
CA ASN A 167 1.72 -21.19 -29.49
C ASN A 167 2.48 -20.06 -30.22
N LYS A 168 2.81 -18.92 -29.58
CA LYS A 168 3.85 -17.93 -30.00
C LYS A 168 3.81 -16.65 -29.14
N THR A 169 4.92 -15.92 -29.20
CA THR A 169 5.39 -14.62 -28.65
C THR A 169 4.41 -13.50 -28.22
N THR A 170 3.10 -13.66 -28.35
CA THR A 170 2.13 -12.62 -27.99
C THR A 170 1.88 -12.60 -26.48
N LYS A 171 2.26 -11.49 -25.84
CA LYS A 171 2.04 -11.23 -24.42
C LYS A 171 0.67 -10.57 -24.23
N TYR A 172 -0.15 -11.12 -23.35
CA TYR A 172 -1.38 -10.48 -22.88
C TYR A 172 -1.17 -10.07 -21.42
N LEU A 173 -1.63 -8.86 -21.07
CA LEU A 173 -1.72 -8.45 -19.67
C LEU A 173 -3.19 -8.59 -19.28
N GLY A 174 -3.48 -9.40 -18.27
CA GLY A 174 -4.77 -9.43 -17.59
C GLY A 174 -4.67 -8.64 -16.29
N LYS A 175 -5.77 -8.06 -15.84
CA LYS A 175 -5.92 -7.65 -14.44
C LYS A 175 -7.18 -8.27 -13.88
N THR A 176 -7.18 -8.63 -12.61
CA THR A 176 -8.40 -8.97 -11.89
C THR A 176 -8.47 -8.12 -10.63
N ALA A 177 -9.66 -7.58 -10.33
CA ALA A 177 -9.88 -6.91 -9.06
C ALA A 177 -10.00 -7.96 -7.97
N LEU A 178 -9.29 -7.78 -6.85
CA LEU A 178 -9.53 -8.63 -5.68
C LEU A 178 -10.81 -8.12 -4.99
N PRO A 179 -11.74 -9.01 -4.61
CA PRO A 179 -12.91 -8.59 -3.85
C PRO A 179 -12.45 -7.89 -2.56
N LYS A 180 -13.04 -6.74 -2.25
CA LYS A 180 -12.73 -5.96 -1.04
C LYS A 180 -13.11 -6.66 0.26
N TYR A 181 -13.91 -7.73 0.17
CA TYR A 181 -14.41 -8.52 1.29
C TYR A 181 -14.17 -9.99 0.96
N GLY A 182 -13.43 -10.66 1.83
CA GLY A 182 -12.90 -12.01 1.61
C GLY A 182 -11.62 -12.34 2.39
N LEU A 183 -11.24 -11.47 3.33
CA LEU A 183 -10.51 -11.80 4.56
C LEU A 183 -11.25 -11.09 5.70
#